data_AF-A0A3B9L9U9-F1
#
_entry.id   AF-A0A3B9L9U9-F1
#
_cell.length_a   1.000
_cell.length_b   1.000
_cell.length_c   1.000
_cell.angle_alpha   90.00
_cell.angle_beta   90.00
_cell.angle_gamma   90.00
#
_symmetry.space_group_name_H-M   'P 1'
#
loop_
_entity.id
_entity.type
_entity.pdbx_description
1 polymer ?
#
loop_
_entity_poly.entity_id
_entity_poly.type
_entity_poly.pdbx_seq_one_letter_code
_entity_poly.pdbx_strand_id
1 'polypeptide(L)'
;FNIGGENKPSNINQDQVIAMSESLRFKPKYVLSIAEEVSNHLLATLDATSEEINTVASVGTEKTMVERLNQHISSNTKHFQKRLFTNQM
;
A
#
# COMPACT_ATOMS: atom_id res chain seq x y z
N PHE A 1 7.42 -10.83 -9.38
CA PHE A 1 6.23 -11.39 -8.71
C PHE A 1 5.01 -11.12 -9.58
N ASN A 2 4.09 -12.08 -9.68
CA ASN A 2 2.84 -11.98 -10.43
C ASN A 2 1.68 -12.15 -9.44
N ILE A 3 0.68 -11.27 -9.49
CA ILE A 3 -0.49 -11.27 -8.61
C ILE A 3 -1.72 -11.50 -9.50
N GLY A 4 -2.30 -12.70 -9.45
CA GLY A 4 -3.51 -13.03 -10.21
C GLY A 4 -3.38 -12.81 -11.72
N GLY A 5 -2.19 -13.04 -12.30
CA GLY A 5 -1.92 -12.82 -13.71
C GLY A 5 -1.31 -11.45 -14.04
N GLU A 6 -1.34 -10.47 -13.13
CA GLU A 6 -0.81 -9.12 -13.35
C GLU A 6 0.58 -8.94 -12.74
N ASN A 7 1.45 -8.18 -13.42
CA ASN A 7 2.81 -7.86 -12.99
C ASN A 7 3.06 -6.35 -12.82
N LYS A 8 2.13 -5.49 -13.25
CA LYS A 8 2.14 -4.04 -13.05
C LYS A 8 1.36 -3.68 -11.79
N PRO A 9 2.01 -3.13 -10.73
CA PRO A 9 1.31 -2.78 -9.49
C PRO A 9 0.13 -1.82 -9.66
N SER A 10 0.22 -0.90 -10.64
CA SER A 10 -0.84 0.07 -10.95
C SER A 10 -2.13 -0.59 -11.45
N ASN A 11 -2.05 -1.80 -11.96
CA ASN A 11 -3.16 -2.54 -12.55
C ASN A 11 -3.74 -3.61 -11.61
N ILE A 12 -3.16 -3.79 -10.42
CA ILE A 12 -3.65 -4.75 -9.44
C ILE A 12 -4.92 -4.19 -8.80
N ASN A 13 -6.03 -4.88 -9.06
CA ASN A 13 -7.35 -4.64 -8.46
C ASN A 13 -7.74 -5.83 -7.58
N GLN A 14 -8.95 -5.75 -7.02
CA GLN A 14 -9.49 -6.79 -6.15
C GLN A 14 -9.48 -8.18 -6.83
N ASP A 15 -9.84 -8.26 -8.11
CA ASP A 15 -9.88 -9.52 -8.88
C ASP A 15 -8.53 -10.24 -8.92
N GLN A 16 -7.42 -9.50 -9.11
CA GLN A 16 -6.08 -10.09 -9.12
C GLN A 16 -5.71 -10.64 -7.74
N VAL A 17 -6.10 -9.95 -6.66
CA VAL A 17 -5.87 -10.41 -5.29
C VAL A 17 -6.72 -11.66 -4.98
N ILE A 18 -7.96 -11.70 -5.46
CA ILE A 18 -8.84 -12.87 -5.34
C ILE A 18 -8.24 -14.06 -6.09
N ALA A 19 -7.89 -13.89 -7.37
CA ALA A 19 -7.31 -14.94 -8.19
C ALA A 19 -6.00 -15.49 -7.60
N MET A 20 -5.13 -14.60 -7.09
CA MET A 20 -3.93 -15.02 -6.36
C MET A 20 -4.30 -15.84 -5.11
N SER A 21 -5.24 -15.35 -4.30
CA SER A 21 -5.66 -16.02 -3.06
C SER A 21 -6.17 -17.44 -3.33
N GLU A 22 -7.01 -17.60 -4.35
CA GLU A 22 -7.57 -18.89 -4.76
C GLU A 22 -6.49 -19.85 -5.25
N SER A 23 -5.55 -19.38 -6.08
CA SER A 23 -4.43 -20.20 -6.58
C SER A 23 -3.53 -20.72 -5.45
N LEU A 24 -3.40 -19.94 -4.37
CA LEU A 24 -2.66 -20.29 -3.16
C LEU A 24 -3.51 -21.03 -2.13
N ARG A 25 -4.79 -21.32 -2.44
CA ARG A 25 -5.77 -21.98 -1.57
C ARG A 25 -6.06 -21.23 -0.26
N PHE A 26 -5.90 -19.90 -0.26
CA PHE A 26 -6.39 -19.04 0.82
C PHE A 26 -7.83 -18.60 0.56
N LYS A 27 -8.57 -18.31 1.64
CA LYS A 27 -9.87 -17.66 1.53
C LYS A 27 -9.65 -16.21 1.05
N PRO A 28 -10.23 -15.75 -0.07
CA PRO A 28 -9.99 -14.39 -0.57
C PRO A 28 -10.31 -13.29 0.44
N LYS A 29 -11.39 -13.48 1.21
CA LYS A 29 -11.78 -12.55 2.29
C LYS A 29 -10.68 -12.36 3.33
N TYR A 30 -9.93 -13.41 3.67
CA TYR A 30 -8.83 -13.33 4.63
C TYR A 30 -7.67 -12.50 4.07
N VAL A 31 -7.29 -12.71 2.81
CA VAL A 31 -6.20 -11.93 2.19
C VAL A 31 -6.59 -10.47 2.04
N LEU A 32 -7.85 -10.19 1.65
CA LEU A 32 -8.36 -8.83 1.56
C LEU A 32 -8.42 -8.13 2.91
N SER A 33 -8.80 -8.82 4.00
CA SER A 33 -8.79 -8.22 5.34
C SER A 33 -7.37 -7.88 5.81
N ILE A 34 -6.39 -8.74 5.51
CA ILE A 34 -4.98 -8.44 5.81
C ILE A 34 -4.51 -7.23 4.99
N ALA A 35 -4.86 -7.16 3.71
CA ALA A 35 -4.51 -6.01 2.86
C ALA A 35 -5.10 -4.70 3.41
N GLU A 36 -6.35 -4.74 3.88
CA GLU A 36 -7.03 -3.59 4.48
C GLU A 36 -6.33 -3.16 5.77
N GLU A 37 -6.09 -4.09 6.69
CA GLU A 37 -5.39 -3.85 7.96
C GLU A 37 -4.00 -3.23 7.74
N VAL A 38 -3.19 -3.83 6.86
CA VAL A 38 -1.84 -3.33 6.54
C VAL A 38 -1.89 -1.93 5.96
N SER A 39 -2.81 -1.66 5.03
CA SER A 39 -2.95 -0.34 4.42
C SER A 39 -3.34 0.74 5.43
N ASN A 40 -4.25 0.41 6.35
CA ASN A 40 -4.68 1.32 7.42
C ASN A 40 -3.56 1.58 8.42
N HIS A 41 -2.86 0.52 8.84
CA HIS A 41 -1.74 0.65 9.77
C HIS A 41 -0.61 1.49 9.16
N LEU A 42 -0.26 1.24 7.89
CA LEU A 42 0.75 2.01 7.18
C LEU A 42 0.40 3.50 7.17
N LEU A 43 -0.83 3.87 6.80
CA LEU A 43 -1.24 5.29 6.81
C LEU A 43 -1.22 5.90 8.21
N ALA A 44 -1.56 5.13 9.25
CA ALA A 44 -1.58 5.62 10.62
C ALA A 44 -0.16 5.87 11.19
N THR A 45 0.85 5.13 10.74
CA THR A 45 2.22 5.23 11.29
C THR A 45 3.19 6.00 10.40
N LEU A 46 2.81 6.32 9.16
CA LEU A 46 3.72 6.89 8.16
C LEU A 46 4.25 8.27 8.57
N ASP A 47 3.40 9.14 9.13
CA ASP A 47 3.81 10.49 9.53
C ASP A 47 4.80 10.44 10.71
N ALA A 48 4.52 9.63 11.73
CA ALA A 48 5.45 9.43 12.85
C ALA A 48 6.80 8.85 12.38
N THR A 49 6.77 7.87 11.46
CA THR A 49 7.99 7.32 10.86
C THR A 49 8.77 8.39 10.09
N SER A 50 8.07 9.26 9.35
CA SER A 50 8.67 10.37 8.62
C SER A 50 9.31 11.40 9.54
N GLU A 51 8.69 11.68 10.69
CA GLU A 51 9.24 12.58 11.72
C GLU A 51 10.51 12.00 12.34
N GLU A 52 10.50 10.71 12.70
CA GLU A 52 11.68 10.01 13.24
C GLU A 52 12.85 10.05 12.26
N ILE A 53 12.62 9.76 10.98
CA ILE A 53 13.67 9.83 9.95
C ILE A 53 14.18 11.27 9.77
N ASN A 54 13.29 12.27 9.84
CA ASN A 54 13.68 13.67 9.73
C ASN A 54 14.59 14.15 10.87
N THR A 55 14.64 13.44 12.01
CA THR A 55 15.57 13.76 13.11
C THR A 55 17.03 13.45 12.78
N VAL A 56 17.26 12.46 11.91
CA VAL A 56 18.60 12.00 11.50
C VAL A 56 18.98 12.47 10.09
N ALA A 57 18.03 13.00 9.32
CA ALA A 57 18.26 13.53 7.99
C ALA A 57 18.96 14.90 8.01
N SER A 58 19.93 15.07 7.12
CA SER A 58 20.63 16.32 6.90
C SER A 58 19.68 17.41 6.39
N VAL A 59 19.88 18.64 6.86
CA VAL A 59 19.09 19.78 6.40
C VAL A 59 19.25 19.96 4.88
N GLY A 60 18.15 20.25 4.20
CA GLY A 60 18.11 20.45 2.75
C GLY A 60 17.55 19.23 2.03
N THR A 61 18.29 18.70 1.06
CA THR A 61 17.80 17.69 0.11
C THR A 61 17.28 16.42 0.77
N GLU A 62 17.91 15.94 1.85
CA GLU A 62 17.48 14.71 2.53
C GLU A 62 16.10 14.89 3.19
N LYS A 63 15.87 15.98 3.92
CA LYS A 63 14.55 16.29 4.49
C LYS A 63 13.46 16.41 3.42
N THR A 64 13.75 17.11 2.31
CA THR A 64 12.81 17.18 1.17
C THR A 64 12.55 15.81 0.55
N MET A 65 13.55 14.92 0.52
CA MET A 65 13.37 13.56 0.02
C MET A 65 12.45 12.75 0.94
N VAL A 66 12.60 12.87 2.26
CA VAL A 66 11.74 12.23 3.26
C VAL A 66 10.29 12.68 3.09
N GLU A 67 10.06 13.98 2.96
CA GLU A 67 8.72 14.55 2.73
C GLU A 67 8.08 14.00 1.44
N ARG A 68 8.83 14.00 0.33
CA ARG A 68 8.34 13.48 -0.96
C ARG A 68 8.06 11.98 -0.90
N LEU A 69 8.88 11.23 -0.17
CA LEU A 69 8.70 9.79 0.00
C LEU A 69 7.43 9.51 0.82
N ASN A 70 7.21 10.22 1.92
CA ASN A 70 5.97 10.13 2.69
C ASN A 70 4.75 10.40 1.78
N GLN A 71 4.75 11.53 1.05
CA GLN A 71 3.67 11.86 0.13
C GLN A 71 3.42 10.78 -0.93
N HIS A 72 4.49 10.23 -1.51
CA HIS A 72 4.40 9.17 -2.51
C HIS A 72 3.79 7.88 -1.94
N ILE A 73 4.26 7.44 -0.77
CA ILE A 73 3.74 6.23 -0.09
C ILE A 73 2.28 6.44 0.31
N SER A 74 1.94 7.58 0.90
CA SER A 74 0.56 7.92 1.30
C SER A 74 -0.39 7.91 0.10
N SER A 75 -0.01 8.57 -1.00
CA SER A 75 -0.81 8.64 -2.22
C SER A 75 -1.03 7.26 -2.86
N ASN A 76 0.04 6.45 -2.95
CA ASN A 76 -0.05 5.10 -3.49
C ASN A 76 -0.93 4.20 -2.62
N THR A 77 -0.78 4.27 -1.29
CA THR A 77 -1.56 3.45 -0.35
C THR A 77 -3.05 3.77 -0.46
N LYS A 78 -3.41 5.06 -0.51
CA LYS A 78 -4.80 5.49 -0.74
C LYS A 78 -5.35 5.02 -2.09
N HIS A 79 -4.55 5.05 -3.15
CA HIS A 79 -4.93 4.51 -4.45
C HIS A 79 -5.17 2.99 -4.39
N PHE A 80 -4.32 2.24 -3.69
CA PHE A 80 -4.53 0.81 -3.47
C PHE A 80 -5.81 0.53 -2.70
N GLN A 81 -6.04 1.24 -1.58
CA GLN A 81 -7.28 1.11 -0.80
C GLN A 81 -8.51 1.31 -1.68
N LYS A 82 -8.51 2.37 -2.51
CA LYS A 82 -9.61 2.65 -3.43
C LYS A 82 -9.86 1.50 -4.41
N ARG A 83 -8.81 0.97 -5.04
CA ARG A 83 -8.92 -0.13 -6.03
C ARG A 83 -9.36 -1.45 -5.39
N LEU A 84 -8.93 -1.74 -4.16
CA LEU A 84 -9.15 -3.02 -3.51
C LEU A 84 -10.46 -3.09 -2.72
N PHE A 85 -10.94 -1.96 -2.18
CA PHE A 85 -12.04 -1.95 -1.20
C PHE A 85 -13.23 -1.08 -1.61
N THR A 86 -13.09 -0.17 -2.58
CA THR A 86 -14.16 0.78 -2.94
C THR A 86 -14.96 0.38 -4.19
N ASN A 87 -14.51 -0.63 -4.95
CA ASN A 87 -15.22 -1.10 -6.16
C ASN A 87 -16.36 -2.09 -5.85
N GLN A 88 -17.27 -1.73 -4.95
CA GLN A 88 -18.60 -2.33 -4.88
C GLN A 88 -19.67 -1.27 -5.19
N MET A 89 -19.95 -1.11 -6.48
CA MET A 89 -21.26 -0.69 -6.99
C MET A 89 -21.36 -1.10 -8.46
#